data_AF-K2BFA7-F1
#
_entry.id   AF-K2BFA7-F1
#
_cell.length_a   1.000
_cell.length_b   1.000
_cell.length_c   1.000
_cell.angle_alpha   90.00
_cell.angle_beta   90.00
_cell.angle_gamma   90.00
#
_symmetry.space_group_name_H-M   'P 1'
#
loop_
_entity.id
_entity.type
_entity.pdbx_description
1 polymer ?
#
loop_
_entity_poly.entity_id
_entity_poly.type
_entity_poly.pdbx_seq_one_letter_code
_entity_poly.pdbx_strand_id
1 'polypeptide(L)'
;MRRGMYVYAWDLWQEGTAAVTGRLRDAGLNAVSLATAYHAGKFLRPHAPGGKVWFPEDGTVYFRPDPTRYGRLQPQAAAMVAEYDALPALARDAGDFHVTGWTVGLHNSRLGALHPDLCCQTPFGDPLINALCPSQPEVRRYLTALCLDTAAQPGIGEIAIEAPGFQTYRHGHHHEFELIALPEAVETLLGTCFCAACLVRIKAAGLDGDSLAGQARRDLEAFFADGAAPVLNPQTDPDWRALQACRADTVTSLVAEVRAALTPAVCLAVIPSVQTPNALCWREGSDLAALAKVADRLEMPAYQTGPAAIAQDMDQVRA
;
A
#
# COMPACT_ATOMS: atom_id res chain seq x y z
N MET A 1 -11.44 0.88 -23.79
CA MET A 1 -11.51 1.20 -22.36
C MET A 1 -11.46 -0.10 -21.57
N ARG A 2 -10.58 -0.19 -20.55
CA ARG A 2 -10.55 -1.34 -19.62
C ARG A 2 -11.70 -1.18 -18.64
N ARG A 3 -12.46 -2.25 -18.41
CA ARG A 3 -13.54 -2.33 -17.42
C ARG A 3 -13.22 -3.53 -16.55
N GLY A 4 -12.58 -3.25 -15.42
CA GLY A 4 -12.02 -4.25 -14.53
C GLY A 4 -12.86 -4.49 -13.29
N MET A 5 -12.75 -5.67 -12.72
CA MET A 5 -13.20 -5.98 -11.37
C MET A 5 -12.00 -6.32 -10.50
N TYR A 6 -11.95 -5.80 -9.28
CA TYR A 6 -11.03 -6.28 -8.26
C TYR A 6 -11.48 -7.65 -7.77
N VAL A 7 -10.59 -8.63 -7.83
CA VAL A 7 -10.92 -10.03 -7.52
C VAL A 7 -9.88 -10.61 -6.59
N TYR A 8 -10.33 -11.33 -5.57
CA TYR A 8 -9.46 -12.07 -4.69
C TYR A 8 -9.18 -13.48 -5.22
N ALA A 9 -7.96 -13.97 -5.05
CA ALA A 9 -7.57 -15.29 -5.50
C ALA A 9 -8.42 -16.41 -4.86
N TRP A 10 -8.80 -16.26 -3.58
CA TRP A 10 -9.63 -17.24 -2.87
C TRP A 10 -11.07 -17.33 -3.39
N ASP A 11 -11.59 -16.27 -4.02
CA ASP A 11 -12.92 -16.31 -4.67
C ASP A 11 -12.83 -17.10 -5.98
N LEU A 12 -11.78 -16.88 -6.78
CA LEU A 12 -11.54 -17.68 -7.99
C LEU A 12 -11.30 -19.16 -7.66
N TRP A 13 -10.59 -19.45 -6.56
CA TRP A 13 -10.35 -20.82 -6.12
C TRP A 13 -11.65 -21.55 -5.77
N GLN A 14 -12.53 -20.91 -5.00
CA GLN A 14 -13.71 -21.59 -4.45
C GLN A 14 -14.91 -21.57 -5.41
N GLU A 15 -15.09 -20.49 -6.16
CA GLU A 15 -16.19 -20.38 -7.12
C GLU A 15 -15.85 -20.99 -8.49
N GLY A 16 -14.56 -21.09 -8.81
CA GLY A 16 -14.04 -21.53 -10.10
C GLY A 16 -13.80 -20.38 -11.06
N THR A 17 -12.59 -20.31 -11.62
CA THR A 17 -12.13 -19.23 -12.49
C THR A 17 -13.07 -18.98 -13.66
N ALA A 18 -13.42 -20.03 -14.40
CA ALA A 18 -14.30 -19.95 -15.58
C ALA A 18 -15.71 -19.45 -15.23
N ALA A 19 -16.24 -19.82 -14.06
CA ALA A 19 -17.56 -19.39 -13.63
C ALA A 19 -17.56 -17.89 -13.26
N VAL A 20 -16.52 -17.44 -12.54
CA VAL A 20 -16.36 -16.02 -12.20
C VAL A 20 -16.17 -15.19 -13.48
N THR A 21 -15.24 -15.57 -14.35
CA THR A 21 -14.92 -14.81 -15.57
C THR A 21 -16.07 -14.83 -16.57
N GLY A 22 -16.86 -15.91 -16.63
CA GLY A 22 -18.11 -15.97 -17.38
C GLY A 22 -19.11 -14.90 -16.93
N ARG A 23 -19.34 -14.76 -15.62
CA ARG A 23 -20.22 -13.70 -15.09
C ARG A 23 -19.67 -12.30 -15.34
N LEU A 24 -18.36 -12.09 -15.20
CA LEU A 24 -17.74 -10.79 -15.50
C LEU A 24 -17.93 -10.44 -16.98
N ARG A 25 -17.81 -11.42 -17.88
CA ARG A 25 -18.05 -11.26 -19.32
C ARG A 25 -19.50 -10.90 -19.61
N ASP A 26 -20.46 -11.59 -18.98
CA ASP A 26 -21.89 -11.29 -19.12
C ASP A 26 -22.23 -9.88 -18.63
N ALA A 27 -21.50 -9.37 -17.63
CA ALA A 27 -21.57 -7.98 -17.16
C ALA A 27 -20.84 -6.96 -18.06
N GLY A 28 -20.22 -7.41 -19.17
CA GLY A 28 -19.50 -6.55 -20.10
C GLY A 28 -18.10 -6.12 -19.64
N LEU A 29 -17.55 -6.77 -18.62
CA LEU A 29 -16.18 -6.54 -18.15
C LEU A 29 -15.17 -7.31 -19.00
N ASN A 30 -13.94 -6.81 -19.05
CA ASN A 30 -12.85 -7.35 -19.87
C ASN A 30 -11.49 -7.31 -19.19
N ALA A 31 -11.45 -7.04 -17.88
CA ALA A 31 -10.24 -7.02 -17.09
C ALA A 31 -10.49 -7.52 -15.66
N VAL A 32 -9.43 -8.00 -15.02
CA VAL A 32 -9.42 -8.34 -13.60
C VAL A 32 -8.20 -7.72 -12.93
N SER A 33 -8.41 -7.08 -11.78
CA SER A 33 -7.35 -6.66 -10.87
C SER A 33 -7.25 -7.71 -9.77
N LEU A 34 -6.39 -8.70 -9.97
CA LEU A 34 -6.26 -9.84 -9.07
C LEU A 34 -5.37 -9.47 -7.89
N ALA A 35 -5.83 -9.69 -6.65
CA ALA A 35 -4.99 -9.59 -5.46
C ALA A 35 -3.86 -10.63 -5.52
N THR A 36 -2.64 -10.20 -5.88
CA THR A 36 -1.43 -11.05 -5.96
C THR A 36 -0.62 -11.03 -4.67
N ALA A 37 -0.70 -9.93 -3.91
CA ALA A 37 -0.19 -9.82 -2.55
C ALA A 37 -1.20 -9.03 -1.71
N TYR A 38 -1.53 -9.53 -0.52
CA TYR A 38 -2.59 -8.92 0.30
C TYR A 38 -2.35 -9.07 1.80
N HIS A 39 -2.98 -8.19 2.58
CA HIS A 39 -2.96 -8.21 4.04
C HIS A 39 -4.17 -8.99 4.60
N ALA A 40 -4.15 -9.29 5.91
CA ALA A 40 -5.31 -9.88 6.58
C ALA A 40 -6.50 -8.91 6.67
N GLY A 41 -7.69 -9.46 6.90
CA GLY A 41 -8.90 -8.68 7.11
C GLY A 41 -10.10 -9.57 7.37
N LYS A 42 -11.29 -8.95 7.48
CA LYS A 42 -12.56 -9.65 7.68
C LYS A 42 -13.45 -9.40 6.46
N PHE A 43 -13.51 -10.39 5.56
CA PHE A 43 -14.20 -10.25 4.28
C PHE A 43 -15.57 -10.91 4.32
N LEU A 44 -16.58 -10.19 3.81
CA LEU A 44 -17.86 -10.77 3.45
C LEU A 44 -17.76 -11.30 2.02
N ARG A 45 -18.19 -12.54 1.81
CA ARG A 45 -18.13 -13.22 0.51
C ARG A 45 -19.52 -13.71 0.10
N PRO A 46 -20.38 -12.85 -0.48
CA PRO A 46 -21.76 -13.20 -0.81
C PRO A 46 -21.88 -14.35 -1.80
N HIS A 47 -20.96 -14.46 -2.76
CA HIS A 47 -21.00 -15.49 -3.81
C HIS A 47 -20.31 -16.80 -3.44
N ALA A 48 -19.43 -16.82 -2.44
CA ALA A 48 -18.67 -18.01 -2.09
C ALA A 48 -19.57 -19.21 -1.74
N PRO A 49 -19.30 -20.43 -2.23
CA PRO A 49 -20.16 -21.59 -2.02
C PRO A 49 -20.29 -21.99 -0.54
N GLY A 50 -19.26 -21.69 0.26
CA GLY A 50 -19.26 -21.81 1.72
C GLY A 50 -18.44 -20.68 2.36
N GLY A 51 -18.48 -20.55 3.69
CA GLY A 51 -17.65 -19.57 4.41
C GLY A 51 -17.89 -18.13 3.97
N LYS A 52 -19.08 -17.60 4.26
CA LYS A 52 -19.47 -16.22 3.89
C LYS A 52 -18.67 -15.14 4.61
N VAL A 53 -18.01 -15.48 5.71
CA VAL A 53 -17.03 -14.63 6.40
C VAL A 53 -15.67 -15.29 6.27
N TRP A 54 -14.69 -14.54 5.80
CA TRP A 54 -13.35 -15.04 5.51
C TRP A 54 -12.27 -14.18 6.16
N PHE A 55 -11.29 -14.86 6.76
CA PHE A 55 -10.07 -14.26 7.31
C PHE A 55 -8.88 -14.85 6.56
N PRO A 56 -8.29 -14.13 5.59
CA PRO A 56 -7.13 -14.62 4.85
C PRO A 56 -5.88 -14.64 5.74
N GLU A 57 -4.89 -15.42 5.33
CA GLU A 57 -3.55 -15.42 5.93
C GLU A 57 -2.87 -14.06 5.71
N ASP A 58 -2.38 -13.46 6.80
CA ASP A 58 -1.84 -12.09 6.77
C ASP A 58 -0.52 -11.99 5.99
N GLY A 59 -0.42 -10.96 5.15
CA GLY A 59 0.81 -10.58 4.47
C GLY A 59 1.35 -11.67 3.53
N THR A 60 0.44 -12.35 2.82
CA THR A 60 0.75 -13.46 1.91
C THR A 60 0.65 -13.04 0.45
N VAL A 61 1.32 -13.82 -0.41
CA VAL A 61 1.18 -13.76 -1.87
C VAL A 61 0.30 -14.91 -2.36
N TYR A 62 -0.44 -14.68 -3.43
CA TYR A 62 -1.43 -15.61 -4.00
C TYR A 62 -0.97 -16.23 -5.34
N PHE A 63 0.34 -16.35 -5.50
CA PHE A 63 1.02 -17.05 -6.58
C PHE A 63 2.24 -17.77 -5.98
N ARG A 64 2.93 -18.60 -6.77
CA ARG A 64 4.18 -19.26 -6.33
C ARG A 64 5.37 -18.31 -6.53
N PRO A 65 5.93 -17.71 -5.46
CA PRO A 65 7.05 -16.79 -5.61
C PRO A 65 8.35 -17.56 -5.89
N ASP A 66 9.27 -16.90 -6.58
CA ASP A 66 10.64 -17.35 -6.77
C ASP A 66 11.53 -16.80 -5.62
N PRO A 67 11.85 -17.62 -4.60
CA PRO A 67 12.58 -17.15 -3.42
C PRO A 67 13.99 -16.62 -3.73
N THR A 68 14.55 -16.97 -4.89
CA THR A 68 15.90 -16.52 -5.29
C THR A 68 15.97 -15.03 -5.62
N ARG A 69 14.82 -14.39 -5.89
CA ARG A 69 14.72 -12.96 -6.18
C ARG A 69 14.82 -12.08 -4.94
N TYR A 70 14.56 -12.66 -3.77
CA TYR A 70 14.35 -11.92 -2.54
C TYR A 70 15.61 -11.90 -1.66
N GLY A 71 15.64 -10.93 -0.75
CA GLY A 71 16.73 -10.73 0.20
C GLY A 71 16.35 -11.23 1.59
N ARG A 72 16.58 -10.38 2.59
CA ARG A 72 16.22 -10.65 3.98
C ARG A 72 14.70 -10.83 4.15
N LEU A 73 13.91 -10.01 3.46
CA LEU A 73 12.45 -10.12 3.43
C LEU A 73 12.03 -11.13 2.38
N GLN A 74 11.29 -12.15 2.80
CA GLN A 74 10.78 -13.24 1.95
C GLN A 74 9.24 -13.24 1.95
N PRO A 75 8.59 -13.28 0.78
CA PRO A 75 7.14 -13.44 0.73
C PRO A 75 6.75 -14.82 1.26
N GLN A 76 5.53 -14.93 1.78
CA GLN A 76 4.94 -16.21 2.12
C GLN A 76 3.78 -16.47 1.16
N ALA A 77 3.84 -17.57 0.41
CA ALA A 77 2.68 -18.00 -0.37
C ALA A 77 1.56 -18.43 0.58
N ALA A 78 0.33 -17.98 0.33
CA ALA A 78 -0.85 -18.44 1.05
C ALA A 78 -0.99 -19.96 0.86
N ALA A 79 -1.49 -20.68 1.87
CA ALA A 79 -1.61 -22.13 1.86
C ALA A 79 -2.40 -22.64 0.64
N MET A 80 -3.44 -21.89 0.22
CA MET A 80 -4.24 -22.21 -0.95
C MET A 80 -3.44 -22.33 -2.25
N VAL A 81 -2.28 -21.66 -2.37
CA VAL A 81 -1.42 -21.70 -3.56
C VAL A 81 -0.86 -23.11 -3.82
N ALA A 82 -0.77 -23.95 -2.78
CA ALA A 82 -0.39 -25.35 -2.94
C ALA A 82 -1.39 -26.12 -3.81
N GLU A 83 -2.67 -25.78 -3.72
CA GLU A 83 -3.77 -26.46 -4.42
C GLU A 83 -4.24 -25.71 -5.67
N TYR A 84 -4.20 -24.38 -5.65
CA TYR A 84 -4.73 -23.53 -6.71
C TYR A 84 -3.94 -22.23 -6.84
N ASP A 85 -3.52 -21.93 -8.06
CA ASP A 85 -2.84 -20.68 -8.42
C ASP A 85 -3.69 -19.93 -9.44
N ALA A 86 -4.11 -18.72 -9.07
CA ALA A 86 -5.07 -17.93 -9.83
C ALA A 86 -4.51 -17.45 -11.16
N LEU A 87 -3.20 -17.19 -11.27
CA LEU A 87 -2.61 -16.58 -12.47
C LEU A 87 -2.55 -17.57 -13.65
N PRO A 88 -2.03 -18.80 -13.50
CA PRO A 88 -2.15 -19.82 -14.54
C PRO A 88 -3.60 -20.17 -14.89
N ALA A 89 -4.52 -20.15 -13.90
CA ALA A 89 -5.92 -20.42 -14.14
C ALA A 89 -6.60 -19.33 -14.98
N LEU A 90 -6.34 -18.06 -14.69
CA LEU A 90 -6.82 -16.92 -15.49
C LEU A 90 -6.23 -16.95 -16.90
N ALA A 91 -4.93 -17.22 -17.04
CA ALA A 91 -4.29 -17.32 -18.36
C ALA A 91 -4.92 -18.41 -19.24
N ARG A 92 -5.39 -19.52 -18.63
CA ARG A 92 -6.06 -20.62 -19.33
C ARG A 92 -7.53 -20.34 -19.62
N ASP A 93 -8.29 -19.88 -18.63
CA ASP A 93 -9.75 -19.81 -18.69
C ASP A 93 -10.28 -18.43 -19.10
N ALA A 94 -9.42 -17.40 -19.13
CA ALA A 94 -9.77 -16.02 -19.44
C ALA A 94 -8.62 -15.29 -20.15
N GLY A 95 -7.96 -15.93 -21.13
CA GLY A 95 -6.86 -15.34 -21.90
C GLY A 95 -7.24 -14.08 -22.72
N ASP A 96 -8.53 -13.77 -22.84
CA ASP A 96 -9.04 -12.54 -23.44
C ASP A 96 -9.20 -11.37 -22.44
N PHE A 97 -9.07 -11.63 -21.13
CA PHE A 97 -9.09 -10.60 -20.11
C PHE A 97 -7.70 -9.96 -19.94
N HIS A 98 -7.67 -8.64 -19.74
CA HIS A 98 -6.48 -7.99 -19.20
C HIS A 98 -6.34 -8.31 -17.71
N VAL A 99 -5.18 -8.81 -17.29
CA VAL A 99 -4.90 -9.11 -15.87
C VAL A 99 -3.92 -8.10 -15.30
N THR A 100 -4.38 -7.38 -14.28
CA THR A 100 -3.57 -6.51 -13.43
C THR A 100 -3.26 -7.25 -12.14
N GLY A 101 -1.98 -7.36 -11.78
CA GLY A 101 -1.53 -7.84 -10.48
C GLY A 101 -1.68 -6.73 -9.44
N TRP A 102 -2.80 -6.74 -8.72
CA TRP A 102 -3.02 -5.84 -7.59
C TRP A 102 -2.19 -6.31 -6.39
N THR A 103 -1.14 -5.53 -6.09
CA THR A 103 -0.08 -5.91 -5.16
C THR A 103 -0.04 -4.91 -4.01
N VAL A 104 -0.47 -5.32 -2.82
CA VAL A 104 -0.22 -4.54 -1.59
C VAL A 104 1.29 -4.56 -1.31
N GLY A 105 1.91 -3.39 -1.35
CA GLY A 105 3.35 -3.22 -1.32
C GLY A 105 3.94 -3.30 0.09
N LEU A 106 3.84 -2.19 0.83
CA LEU A 106 4.57 -2.00 2.09
C LEU A 106 3.71 -2.17 3.35
N HIS A 107 2.42 -2.47 3.19
CA HIS A 107 1.55 -2.87 4.29
C HIS A 107 1.62 -4.39 4.49
N ASN A 108 2.40 -4.84 5.49
CA ASN A 108 2.57 -6.27 5.78
C ASN A 108 2.94 -6.51 7.26
N SER A 109 1.93 -6.76 8.10
CA SER A 109 2.14 -6.96 9.54
C SER A 109 2.97 -8.20 9.88
N ARG A 110 2.86 -9.27 9.08
CA ARG A 110 3.67 -10.48 9.25
C ARG A 110 5.16 -10.18 9.11
N LEU A 111 5.55 -9.52 8.01
CA LEU A 111 6.95 -9.15 7.78
C LEU A 111 7.44 -8.14 8.82
N GLY A 112 6.61 -7.17 9.20
CA GLY A 112 6.99 -6.20 10.22
C GLY A 112 7.14 -6.80 11.62
N ALA A 113 6.33 -7.80 11.98
CA ALA A 113 6.50 -8.54 13.24
C ALA A 113 7.79 -9.38 13.26
N LEU A 114 8.19 -9.95 12.11
CA LEU A 114 9.45 -10.72 11.98
C LEU A 114 10.70 -9.82 11.90
N HIS A 115 10.54 -8.60 11.41
CA HIS A 115 11.64 -7.66 11.17
C HIS A 115 11.28 -6.24 11.62
N PRO A 116 11.06 -6.01 12.93
CA PRO A 116 10.61 -4.72 13.45
C PRO A 116 11.61 -3.59 13.21
N ASP A 117 12.89 -3.90 12.97
CA ASP A 117 13.92 -2.93 12.59
C ASP A 117 13.75 -2.37 11.17
N LEU A 118 12.96 -3.04 10.32
CA LEU A 118 12.62 -2.60 8.96
C LEU A 118 11.29 -1.82 8.89
N CYS A 119 10.57 -1.73 10.00
CA CYS A 119 9.31 -0.99 10.08
C CYS A 119 9.52 0.52 10.18
N CYS A 120 8.47 1.27 9.87
CA CYS A 120 8.37 2.66 10.28
C CYS A 120 8.45 2.77 11.81
N GLN A 121 9.19 3.74 12.32
CA GLN A 121 9.32 3.99 13.76
C GLN A 121 8.72 5.34 14.12
N THR A 122 7.87 5.39 15.13
CA THR A 122 7.28 6.63 15.67
C THR A 122 8.38 7.59 16.14
N PRO A 123 8.07 8.86 16.47
CA PRO A 123 9.05 9.76 17.09
C PRO A 123 9.70 9.23 18.38
N PHE A 124 9.05 8.26 19.05
CA PHE A 124 9.54 7.60 20.26
C PHE A 124 10.40 6.35 19.97
N GLY A 125 10.49 5.93 18.71
CA GLY A 125 11.22 4.74 18.28
C GLY A 125 10.37 3.46 18.25
N ASP A 126 9.07 3.54 18.50
CA ASP A 126 8.19 2.37 18.50
C ASP A 126 7.95 1.89 17.06
N PRO A 127 8.09 0.59 16.76
CA PRO A 127 7.83 0.07 15.42
C PRO A 127 6.32 -0.02 15.14
N LEU A 128 5.89 0.57 14.02
CA LEU A 128 4.57 0.36 13.44
C LEU A 128 4.61 -0.93 12.60
N ILE A 129 4.28 -2.07 13.22
CA ILE A 129 4.48 -3.41 12.63
C ILE A 129 3.75 -3.62 11.30
N ASN A 130 2.67 -2.90 11.05
CA ASN A 130 1.92 -2.95 9.80
C ASN A 130 2.62 -2.21 8.65
N ALA A 131 3.63 -1.38 8.91
CA ALA A 131 4.19 -0.44 7.95
C ALA A 131 5.69 -0.68 7.74
N LEU A 132 6.07 -1.35 6.65
CA LEU A 132 7.47 -1.45 6.23
C LEU A 132 7.96 -0.08 5.72
N CYS A 133 9.16 0.34 6.11
CA CYS A 133 9.63 1.69 5.79
C CYS A 133 10.23 1.78 4.37
N PRO A 134 9.70 2.66 3.48
CA PRO A 134 10.22 2.82 2.11
C PRO A 134 11.64 3.41 2.03
N SER A 135 12.17 3.93 3.15
CA SER A 135 13.56 4.38 3.25
C SER A 135 14.56 3.22 3.40
N GLN A 136 14.11 2.05 3.85
CA GLN A 136 14.97 0.91 4.16
C GLN A 136 15.41 0.20 2.86
N PRO A 137 16.73 0.03 2.60
CA PRO A 137 17.20 -0.63 1.39
C PRO A 137 16.64 -2.04 1.17
N GLU A 138 16.51 -2.84 2.23
CA GLU A 138 15.93 -4.18 2.16
C GLU A 138 14.44 -4.17 1.80
N VAL A 139 13.69 -3.16 2.26
CA VAL A 139 12.26 -2.98 1.93
C VAL A 139 12.10 -2.57 0.47
N ARG A 140 12.96 -1.68 -0.03
CA ARG A 140 12.98 -1.26 -1.45
C ARG A 140 13.31 -2.44 -2.38
N ARG A 141 14.31 -3.24 -2.01
CA ARG A 141 14.65 -4.49 -2.70
C ARG A 141 13.48 -5.45 -2.71
N TYR A 142 12.79 -5.64 -1.58
CA TYR A 142 11.64 -6.51 -1.47
C TYR A 142 10.49 -6.08 -2.39
N LEU A 143 10.08 -4.81 -2.36
CA LEU A 143 8.98 -4.33 -3.22
C LEU A 143 9.32 -4.46 -4.70
N THR A 144 10.55 -4.13 -5.08
CA THR A 144 11.04 -4.28 -6.45
C THR A 144 11.02 -5.74 -6.89
N ALA A 145 11.54 -6.66 -6.06
CA ALA A 145 11.52 -8.09 -6.34
C ALA A 145 10.08 -8.64 -6.43
N LEU A 146 9.17 -8.20 -5.55
CA LEU A 146 7.76 -8.59 -5.57
C LEU A 146 7.04 -8.16 -6.85
N CYS A 147 7.31 -6.94 -7.32
CA CYS A 147 6.76 -6.47 -8.59
C CYS A 147 7.35 -7.25 -9.77
N LEU A 148 8.66 -7.52 -9.79
CA LEU A 148 9.30 -8.31 -10.85
C LEU A 148 8.83 -9.76 -10.89
N ASP A 149 8.61 -10.36 -9.73
CA ASP A 149 8.10 -11.73 -9.62
C ASP A 149 6.65 -11.80 -10.07
N THR A 150 5.81 -10.86 -9.62
CA THR A 150 4.43 -10.70 -10.13
C THR A 150 4.42 -10.50 -11.65
N ALA A 151 5.27 -9.62 -12.20
CA ALA A 151 5.37 -9.37 -13.64
C ALA A 151 5.74 -10.61 -14.46
N ALA A 152 6.48 -11.55 -13.86
CA ALA A 152 6.93 -12.77 -14.53
C ALA A 152 5.84 -13.86 -14.55
N GLN A 153 4.74 -13.67 -13.82
CA GLN A 153 3.65 -14.64 -13.78
C GLN A 153 2.81 -14.62 -15.07
N PRO A 154 2.17 -15.75 -15.45
CA PRO A 154 1.41 -15.86 -16.68
C PRO A 154 0.26 -14.84 -16.79
N GLY A 155 0.15 -14.17 -17.93
CA GLY A 155 -0.97 -13.30 -18.26
C GLY A 155 -0.94 -11.90 -17.64
N ILE A 156 0.04 -11.59 -16.79
CA ILE A 156 0.20 -10.25 -16.20
C ILE A 156 0.59 -9.23 -17.28
N GLY A 157 -0.28 -8.25 -17.51
CA GLY A 157 -0.01 -7.11 -18.38
C GLY A 157 0.20 -5.80 -17.63
N GLU A 158 -0.10 -5.77 -16.33
CA GLU A 158 0.00 -4.59 -15.49
C GLU A 158 0.22 -4.99 -14.03
N ILE A 159 0.91 -4.14 -13.28
CA ILE A 159 0.99 -4.20 -11.82
C ILE A 159 0.37 -2.94 -11.26
N ALA A 160 -0.55 -3.08 -10.31
CA ALA A 160 -1.05 -1.97 -9.52
C ALA A 160 -0.48 -2.09 -8.10
N ILE A 161 0.44 -1.20 -7.75
CA ILE A 161 1.00 -1.16 -6.40
C ILE A 161 0.04 -0.37 -5.50
N GLU A 162 -0.52 -1.05 -4.50
CA GLU A 162 -1.23 -0.41 -3.40
C GLU A 162 -0.29 -0.16 -2.23
N ALA A 163 -0.45 0.98 -1.55
CA ALA A 163 0.37 1.35 -0.40
C ALA A 163 1.90 1.23 -0.67
N PRO A 164 2.44 1.93 -1.70
CA PRO A 164 3.88 1.91 -2.01
C PRO A 164 4.73 2.69 -0.99
N GLY A 165 4.10 3.47 -0.12
CA GLY A 165 4.75 4.47 0.71
C GLY A 165 4.72 4.16 2.21
N PHE A 166 4.73 5.23 3.00
CA PHE A 166 4.49 5.15 4.44
C PHE A 166 3.03 4.79 4.71
N GLN A 167 2.72 4.42 5.94
CA GLN A 167 1.34 4.29 6.41
C GLN A 167 1.05 5.37 7.44
N THR A 168 -0.22 5.69 7.65
CA THR A 168 -0.68 6.56 8.73
C THR A 168 -0.61 5.84 10.07
N TYR A 169 -0.69 6.60 11.17
CA TYR A 169 -0.76 6.01 12.52
C TYR A 169 -1.99 5.10 12.66
N ARG A 170 -3.17 5.65 12.38
CA ARG A 170 -4.38 4.84 12.23
C ARG A 170 -4.35 4.11 10.91
N HIS A 171 -4.63 2.84 10.98
CA HIS A 171 -4.59 1.95 9.83
C HIS A 171 -5.76 0.95 9.83
N GLY A 172 -6.56 0.95 10.89
CA GLY A 172 -7.57 -0.08 11.08
C GLY A 172 -6.95 -1.45 11.34
N HIS A 173 -5.78 -1.50 12.00
CA HIS A 173 -5.24 -2.77 12.50
C HIS A 173 -6.29 -3.47 13.38
N HIS A 174 -6.25 -4.81 13.41
CA HIS A 174 -7.29 -5.68 13.95
C HIS A 174 -7.44 -5.51 15.48
N HIS A 175 -8.04 -4.39 15.92
CA HIS A 175 -8.22 -3.85 17.28
C HIS A 175 -7.29 -2.68 17.68
N GLU A 176 -7.17 -1.64 16.84
CA GLU A 176 -6.70 -0.32 17.33
C GLU A 176 -7.56 0.14 18.51
N PHE A 177 -6.90 0.56 19.59
CA PHE A 177 -7.57 0.91 20.85
C PHE A 177 -6.93 2.13 21.49
N GLU A 178 -7.50 3.28 21.16
CA GLU A 178 -7.27 4.53 21.84
C GLU A 178 -8.61 5.07 22.35
N LEU A 179 -8.73 5.24 23.67
CA LEU A 179 -9.94 5.78 24.32
C LEU A 179 -9.95 7.32 24.35
N ILE A 180 -9.16 7.95 23.48
CA ILE A 180 -9.04 9.40 23.36
C ILE A 180 -9.15 9.81 21.89
N ALA A 181 -9.71 10.99 21.65
CA ALA A 181 -9.69 11.57 20.31
C ALA A 181 -8.26 12.05 19.99
N LEU A 182 -7.72 11.60 18.86
CA LEU A 182 -6.44 12.08 18.34
C LEU A 182 -6.74 13.13 17.26
N PRO A 183 -6.30 14.40 17.44
CA PRO A 183 -6.33 15.38 16.37
C PRO A 183 -5.46 14.97 15.19
N GLU A 184 -5.76 15.48 13.99
CA GLU A 184 -5.00 15.19 12.76
C GLU A 184 -3.50 15.44 12.91
N ALA A 185 -3.11 16.52 13.59
CA ALA A 185 -1.71 16.83 13.85
C ALA A 185 -1.03 15.70 14.66
N VAL A 186 -1.67 15.25 15.74
CA VAL A 186 -1.18 14.16 16.60
C VAL A 186 -1.03 12.86 15.81
N GLU A 187 -2.03 12.48 15.03
CA GLU A 187 -1.96 11.28 14.18
C GLU A 187 -0.83 11.37 13.14
N THR A 188 -0.64 12.56 12.56
CA THR A 188 0.43 12.79 11.59
C THR A 188 1.81 12.66 12.25
N LEU A 189 2.00 13.24 13.44
CA LEU A 189 3.25 13.11 14.19
C LEU A 189 3.55 11.65 14.54
N LEU A 190 2.56 10.92 15.08
CA LEU A 190 2.70 9.49 15.42
C LEU A 190 3.01 8.61 14.21
N GLY A 191 2.42 8.91 13.05
CA GLY A 191 2.66 8.17 11.81
C GLY A 191 3.94 8.58 11.06
N THR A 192 4.66 9.61 11.52
CA THR A 192 5.87 10.08 10.84
C THR A 192 7.08 9.27 11.29
N CYS A 193 7.77 8.69 10.30
CA CYS A 193 8.86 7.75 10.53
C CYS A 193 10.20 8.45 10.81
N PHE A 194 10.84 8.11 11.95
CA PHE A 194 12.19 8.56 12.32
C PHE A 194 13.18 7.39 12.48
N CYS A 195 12.97 6.27 11.78
CA CYS A 195 13.95 5.17 11.77
C CYS A 195 15.31 5.62 11.20
N ALA A 196 16.37 4.86 11.48
CA ALA A 196 17.73 5.20 11.04
C ALA A 196 17.84 5.48 9.53
N ALA A 197 17.14 4.72 8.69
CA ALA A 197 17.14 4.94 7.24
C ALA A 197 16.43 6.24 6.83
N CYS A 198 15.33 6.61 7.51
CA CYS A 198 14.69 7.91 7.33
C CYS A 198 15.62 9.06 7.75
N LEU A 199 16.27 8.96 8.91
CA LEU A 199 17.18 10.00 9.40
C LEU A 199 18.34 10.27 8.41
N VAL A 200 18.86 9.23 7.76
CA VAL A 200 19.86 9.39 6.69
C VAL A 200 19.30 10.19 5.51
N ARG A 201 18.08 9.88 5.05
CA ARG A 201 17.43 10.60 3.94
C ARG A 201 17.07 12.03 4.31
N ILE A 202 16.57 12.26 5.53
CA ILE A 202 16.23 13.58 6.07
C ILE A 202 17.48 14.46 6.13
N LYS A 203 18.59 13.92 6.65
CA LYS A 203 19.89 14.61 6.67
C LYS A 203 20.40 14.93 5.27
N ALA A 204 20.24 14.01 4.32
CA ALA A 204 20.61 14.24 2.92
C ALA A 204 19.77 15.35 2.24
N ALA A 205 18.53 15.56 2.70
CA ALA A 205 17.68 16.67 2.30
C ALA A 205 18.02 18.00 3.01
N GLY A 206 19.05 18.03 3.86
CA GLY A 206 19.48 19.24 4.57
C GLY A 206 18.67 19.56 5.83
N LEU A 207 17.88 18.62 6.33
CA LEU A 207 17.03 18.78 7.52
C LEU A 207 17.67 18.15 8.75
N ASP A 208 17.37 18.72 9.92
CA ASP A 208 17.74 18.16 11.22
C ASP A 208 16.63 17.21 11.72
N GLY A 209 16.75 15.94 11.34
CA GLY A 209 15.80 14.90 11.72
C GLY A 209 15.72 14.64 13.23
N ASP A 210 16.82 14.82 13.96
CA ASP A 210 16.86 14.61 15.42
C ASP A 210 16.11 15.74 16.15
N SER A 211 16.26 16.98 15.68
CA SER A 211 15.50 18.12 16.18
C SER A 211 14.00 17.97 15.88
N LEU A 212 13.64 17.55 14.66
CA LEU A 212 12.24 17.29 14.26
C LEU A 212 11.60 16.18 15.10
N ALA A 213 12.29 15.06 15.30
CA ALA A 213 11.85 13.98 16.18
C ALA A 213 11.70 14.46 17.63
N GLY A 214 12.65 15.27 18.11
CA GLY A 214 12.60 15.87 19.43
C GLY A 214 11.42 16.81 19.62
N GLN A 215 11.08 17.61 18.62
CA GLN A 215 9.89 18.47 18.65
C GLN A 215 8.61 17.64 18.66
N ALA A 216 8.49 16.64 17.78
CA ALA A 216 7.33 15.76 17.76
C ALA A 216 7.10 15.08 19.11
N ARG A 217 8.16 14.55 19.74
CA ARG A 217 8.07 13.93 21.07
C ARG A 217 7.55 14.92 22.12
N ARG A 218 8.09 16.15 22.17
CA ARG A 218 7.64 17.17 23.14
C ARG A 218 6.16 17.51 22.97
N ASP A 219 5.70 17.72 21.74
CA ASP A 219 4.31 18.06 21.46
C ASP A 219 3.37 16.90 21.80
N LEU A 220 3.75 15.66 21.46
CA LEU A 220 2.99 14.46 21.77
C LEU A 220 2.92 14.22 23.28
N GLU A 221 4.04 14.35 24.01
CA GLU A 221 4.06 14.23 25.48
C GLU A 221 3.20 15.29 26.15
N ALA A 222 3.24 16.54 25.68
CA ALA A 222 2.37 17.61 26.17
C ALA A 222 0.89 17.29 25.92
N PHE A 223 0.54 16.81 24.73
CA PHE A 223 -0.81 16.37 24.39
C PHE A 223 -1.29 15.18 25.24
N PHE A 224 -0.44 14.21 25.52
CA PHE A 224 -0.79 13.07 26.37
C PHE A 224 -0.97 13.48 27.84
N ALA A 225 -0.24 14.49 28.30
CA ALA A 225 -0.43 15.06 29.63
C ALA A 225 -1.71 15.92 29.72
N ASP A 226 -2.02 16.68 28.67
CA ASP A 226 -3.20 17.51 28.54
C ASP A 226 -3.70 17.52 27.08
N GLY A 227 -4.87 16.92 26.84
CA GLY A 227 -5.45 16.82 25.50
C GLY A 227 -5.80 18.16 24.83
N ALA A 228 -5.71 19.28 25.56
CA ALA A 228 -5.86 20.64 25.02
C ALA A 228 -4.52 21.30 24.66
N ALA A 229 -3.39 20.66 24.95
CA ALA A 229 -2.07 21.21 24.65
C ALA A 229 -1.91 21.45 23.14
N PRO A 230 -1.32 22.59 22.73
CA PRO A 230 -1.10 22.88 21.33
C PRO A 230 -0.08 21.90 20.74
N VAL A 231 -0.38 21.42 19.53
CA VAL A 231 0.49 20.55 18.74
C VAL A 231 0.80 21.29 17.45
N LEU A 232 2.07 21.26 17.00
CA LEU A 232 2.45 21.87 15.73
C LEU A 232 1.56 21.34 14.60
N ASN A 233 1.25 22.19 13.62
CA ASN A 233 0.55 21.76 12.42
C ASN A 233 1.57 21.42 11.32
N PRO A 234 1.76 20.14 10.97
CA PRO A 234 2.78 19.72 10.01
C PRO A 234 2.58 20.30 8.60
N GLN A 235 1.37 20.73 8.26
CA GLN A 235 1.06 21.30 6.95
C GLN A 235 1.46 22.77 6.84
N THR A 236 1.56 23.50 7.95
CA THR A 236 1.89 24.94 7.94
C THR A 236 3.32 25.24 8.39
N ASP A 237 3.90 24.36 9.21
CA ASP A 237 5.28 24.50 9.67
C ASP A 237 6.28 24.29 8.51
N PRO A 238 7.26 25.19 8.29
CA PRO A 238 8.21 25.08 7.18
C PRO A 238 9.08 23.83 7.19
N ASP A 239 9.61 23.43 8.36
CA ASP A 239 10.53 22.30 8.46
C ASP A 239 9.77 20.98 8.30
N TRP A 240 8.54 20.91 8.82
CA TRP A 240 7.66 19.77 8.59
C TRP A 240 7.19 19.66 7.15
N ARG A 241 6.88 20.77 6.46
CA ARG A 241 6.60 20.72 5.02
C ARG A 241 7.80 20.20 4.22
N ALA A 242 9.01 20.61 4.58
CA ALA A 242 10.23 20.08 3.96
C ALA A 242 10.42 18.58 4.25
N LEU A 243 10.10 18.12 5.48
CA LEU A 243 10.08 16.70 5.82
C LEU A 243 9.04 15.92 4.99
N GLN A 244 7.84 16.47 4.79
CA GLN A 244 6.83 15.83 3.94
C GLN A 244 7.27 15.75 2.47
N ALA A 245 7.95 16.77 1.95
CA ALA A 245 8.56 16.71 0.63
C ALA A 245 9.65 15.61 0.56
N CYS A 246 10.51 15.48 1.58
CA CYS A 246 11.50 14.41 1.66
C CYS A 246 10.85 13.01 1.66
N ARG A 247 9.71 12.85 2.35
CA ARG A 247 8.92 11.60 2.33
C ARG A 247 8.31 11.35 0.95
N ALA A 248 7.77 12.37 0.30
CA ALA A 248 7.26 12.28 -1.07
C ALA A 248 8.31 11.82 -2.07
N ASP A 249 9.52 12.40 -2.00
CA ASP A 249 10.66 12.01 -2.82
C ASP A 249 11.11 10.56 -2.52
N THR A 250 10.96 10.12 -1.27
CA THR A 250 11.28 8.74 -0.87
C THR A 250 10.39 7.71 -1.53
N VAL A 251 9.07 7.95 -1.57
CA VAL A 251 8.11 7.07 -2.24
C VAL A 251 8.25 7.17 -3.76
N THR A 252 8.36 8.38 -4.30
CA THR A 252 8.53 8.60 -5.75
C THR A 252 9.77 7.90 -6.28
N SER A 253 10.91 8.01 -5.58
CA SER A 253 12.13 7.31 -5.97
C SER A 253 12.01 5.79 -5.88
N LEU A 254 11.23 5.25 -4.94
CA LEU A 254 10.98 3.80 -4.85
C LEU A 254 10.13 3.33 -6.03
N VAL A 255 9.06 4.05 -6.37
CA VAL A 255 8.25 3.72 -7.55
C VAL A 255 9.08 3.83 -8.83
N ALA A 256 9.97 4.81 -8.93
CA ALA A 256 10.90 4.93 -10.06
C ALA A 256 11.87 3.74 -10.16
N GLU A 257 12.39 3.24 -9.03
CA GLU A 257 13.20 2.01 -8.99
C GLU A 257 12.43 0.80 -9.53
N VAL A 258 11.17 0.63 -9.11
CA VAL A 258 10.30 -0.44 -9.62
C VAL A 258 10.07 -0.28 -11.13
N ARG A 259 9.74 0.93 -11.58
CA ARG A 259 9.51 1.21 -13.01
C ARG A 259 10.74 0.90 -13.85
N ALA A 260 11.93 1.30 -13.39
CA ALA A 260 13.19 1.07 -14.08
C ALA A 260 13.55 -0.42 -14.16
N ALA A 261 13.16 -1.21 -13.16
CA ALA A 261 13.40 -2.65 -13.15
C ALA A 261 12.41 -3.43 -14.03
N LEU A 262 11.16 -2.97 -14.14
CA LEU A 262 10.12 -3.62 -14.94
C LEU A 262 10.33 -3.39 -16.45
N THR A 263 10.07 -4.41 -17.25
CA THR A 263 10.09 -4.27 -18.72
C THR A 263 9.02 -3.27 -19.21
N PRO A 264 9.25 -2.55 -20.32
CA PRO A 264 8.25 -1.62 -20.86
C PRO A 264 6.92 -2.26 -21.28
N ALA A 265 6.87 -3.59 -21.41
CA ALA A 265 5.66 -4.33 -21.78
C ALA A 265 4.65 -4.47 -20.63
N VAL A 266 5.09 -4.29 -19.38
CA VAL A 266 4.23 -4.38 -18.19
C VAL A 266 3.93 -2.95 -17.73
N CYS A 267 2.65 -2.57 -17.74
CA CYS A 267 2.22 -1.28 -17.20
C CYS A 267 2.41 -1.23 -15.67
N LEU A 268 2.78 -0.08 -15.14
CA LEU A 268 2.88 0.19 -13.71
C LEU A 268 1.83 1.24 -13.33
N ALA A 269 0.87 0.80 -12.53
CA ALA A 269 -0.08 1.65 -11.85
C ALA A 269 0.27 1.80 -10.37
N VAL A 270 -0.07 2.95 -9.80
CA VAL A 270 0.06 3.21 -8.36
C VAL A 270 -1.28 3.63 -7.79
N ILE A 271 -1.70 2.99 -6.71
CA ILE A 271 -2.79 3.46 -5.84
C ILE A 271 -2.11 4.28 -4.74
N PRO A 272 -2.13 5.63 -4.83
CA PRO A 272 -1.28 6.49 -4.00
C PRO A 272 -1.79 6.59 -2.56
N SER A 273 -3.05 6.25 -2.33
CA SER A 273 -3.69 6.28 -1.02
C SER A 273 -4.95 5.44 -1.06
N VAL A 274 -5.31 4.86 0.09
CA VAL A 274 -6.64 4.30 0.36
C VAL A 274 -7.43 5.15 1.35
N GLN A 275 -6.91 6.34 1.69
CA GLN A 275 -7.56 7.31 2.56
C GLN A 275 -8.68 8.03 1.83
N THR A 276 -9.57 8.65 2.62
CA THR A 276 -10.64 9.50 2.09
C THR A 276 -10.68 10.81 2.89
N PRO A 277 -10.60 11.99 2.24
CA PRO A 277 -10.43 12.21 0.80
C PRO A 277 -9.02 11.83 0.28
N ASN A 278 -8.88 11.63 -1.03
CA ASN A 278 -7.60 11.27 -1.65
C ASN A 278 -6.52 12.36 -1.48
N ALA A 279 -6.92 13.61 -1.24
CA ALA A 279 -6.00 14.70 -0.92
C ALA A 279 -5.15 14.41 0.34
N LEU A 280 -5.52 13.46 1.19
CA LEU A 280 -4.73 13.03 2.36
C LEU A 280 -3.53 12.13 2.02
N CYS A 281 -3.35 11.75 0.75
CA CYS A 281 -2.26 10.89 0.29
C CYS A 281 -0.85 11.38 0.68
N TRP A 282 -0.67 12.69 0.93
CA TRP A 282 0.60 13.24 1.43
C TRP A 282 1.04 12.63 2.76
N ARG A 283 0.11 12.14 3.60
CA ARG A 283 0.44 11.48 4.87
C ARG A 283 1.14 10.12 4.68
N GLU A 284 0.88 9.47 3.55
CA GLU A 284 1.53 8.22 3.14
C GLU A 284 2.81 8.50 2.33
N GLY A 285 3.17 9.77 2.15
CA GLY A 285 4.32 10.21 1.35
C GLY A 285 4.03 10.14 -0.15
N SER A 286 2.78 10.27 -0.58
CA SER A 286 2.44 10.34 -2.00
C SER A 286 2.37 11.79 -2.47
N ASP A 287 3.15 12.11 -3.52
CA ASP A 287 2.97 13.30 -4.35
C ASP A 287 2.46 12.83 -5.72
N LEU A 288 1.22 13.19 -6.04
CA LEU A 288 0.54 12.71 -7.25
C LEU A 288 1.24 13.18 -8.53
N ALA A 289 1.71 14.43 -8.56
CA ALA A 289 2.38 14.98 -9.74
C ALA A 289 3.76 14.34 -9.94
N ALA A 290 4.46 14.01 -8.86
CA ALA A 290 5.72 13.29 -8.90
C ALA A 290 5.52 11.82 -9.30
N LEU A 291 4.54 11.13 -8.72
CA LEU A 291 4.21 9.74 -9.03
C LEU A 291 3.73 9.57 -10.49
N ALA A 292 2.95 10.51 -11.02
CA ALA A 292 2.50 10.49 -12.41
C ALA A 292 3.65 10.61 -13.44
N LYS A 293 4.85 11.04 -13.03
CA LYS A 293 6.04 11.07 -13.89
C LYS A 293 6.77 9.73 -13.94
N VAL A 294 6.53 8.84 -12.97
CA VAL A 294 7.29 7.59 -12.80
C VAL A 294 6.42 6.34 -12.89
N ALA A 295 5.09 6.48 -12.84
CA ALA A 295 4.12 5.42 -13.12
C ALA A 295 3.38 5.69 -14.43
N ASP A 296 2.90 4.64 -15.10
CA ASP A 296 2.13 4.77 -16.34
C ASP A 296 0.72 5.31 -16.09
N ARG A 297 0.18 5.08 -14.88
CA ARG A 297 -1.07 5.69 -14.41
C ARG A 297 -1.16 5.73 -12.89
N LEU A 298 -1.97 6.66 -12.40
CA LEU A 298 -2.44 6.63 -11.02
C LEU A 298 -3.84 6.02 -10.98
N GLU A 299 -4.11 5.21 -9.97
CA GLU A 299 -5.41 4.62 -9.69
C GLU A 299 -5.97 5.28 -8.44
N MET A 300 -6.93 6.19 -8.63
CA MET A 300 -7.52 6.96 -7.54
C MET A 300 -8.80 6.27 -7.05
N PRO A 301 -8.88 5.82 -5.78
CA PRO A 301 -10.11 5.25 -5.23
C PRO A 301 -11.25 6.26 -5.20
N ALA A 302 -12.45 5.81 -5.57
CA ALA A 302 -13.68 6.61 -5.54
C ALA A 302 -14.60 6.11 -4.41
N TYR A 303 -14.13 6.17 -3.17
CA TYR A 303 -14.85 5.60 -2.01
C TYR A 303 -15.99 6.48 -1.48
N GLN A 304 -16.16 7.69 -1.99
CA GLN A 304 -17.23 8.57 -1.53
C GLN A 304 -18.61 8.09 -1.99
N THR A 305 -19.61 8.33 -1.16
CA THR A 305 -21.00 7.98 -1.48
C THR A 305 -21.60 9.00 -2.45
N GLY A 306 -21.79 8.57 -3.70
CA GLY A 306 -22.55 9.28 -4.72
C GLY A 306 -21.69 10.10 -5.69
N PRO A 307 -22.16 10.34 -6.94
CA PRO A 307 -21.34 10.91 -8.01
C PRO A 307 -20.77 12.31 -7.71
N ALA A 308 -21.50 13.16 -6.97
CA ALA A 308 -21.05 14.51 -6.66
C ALA A 308 -19.86 14.52 -5.68
N ALA A 309 -19.92 13.70 -4.63
CA ALA A 309 -18.84 13.59 -3.66
C ALA A 309 -17.59 12.93 -4.29
N ILE A 310 -17.78 11.92 -5.15
CA ILE A 310 -16.71 11.33 -5.95
C ILE A 310 -16.07 12.39 -6.85
N ALA A 311 -16.87 13.17 -7.59
CA ALA A 311 -16.35 14.20 -8.47
C ALA A 311 -15.54 15.26 -7.71
N GLN A 312 -16.05 15.70 -6.54
CA GLN A 312 -15.36 16.68 -5.70
C GLN A 312 -14.03 16.16 -5.16
N ASP A 313 -13.95 14.90 -4.75
CA ASP A 313 -12.68 14.30 -4.32
C ASP A 313 -11.70 14.15 -5.49
N MET A 314 -12.20 13.71 -6.66
CA MET A 314 -11.38 13.62 -7.88
C MET A 314 -10.85 14.97 -8.35
N ASP A 315 -11.60 16.06 -8.17
CA ASP A 315 -11.14 17.41 -8.52
C ASP A 315 -9.96 17.89 -7.66
N GLN A 316 -9.80 17.37 -6.43
CA GLN A 316 -8.66 17.71 -5.57
C GLN A 316 -7.36 17.02 -5.98
N VAL A 317 -7.45 15.97 -6.82
CA VAL A 317 -6.32 15.12 -7.21
C VAL A 317 -6.01 15.14 -8.70
N ARG A 318 -6.81 15.88 -9.48
CA ARG A 318 -6.50 16.23 -10.87
C ARG A 318 -5.42 17.32 -10.87
N ALA A 319 -4.17 16.91 -11.10
CA ALA A 319 -3.05 17.82 -11.37
C ALA A 319 -3.22 18.56 -12.71
#